data_AF-A0A6I2L1D3-F1
#
_entry.id   AF-A0A6I2L1D3-F1
#
_cell.length_a   1.000
_cell.length_b   1.000
_cell.length_c   1.000
_cell.angle_alpha   90.00
_cell.angle_beta   90.00
_cell.angle_gamma   90.00
#
_symmetry.space_group_name_H-M   'P 1'
#
loop_
_entity.id
_entity.type
_entity.pdbx_description
1 polymer ?
#
loop_
_entity_poly.entity_id
_entity_poly.type
_entity_poly.pdbx_seq_one_letter_code
_entity_poly.pdbx_strand_id
1 'polypeptide(L)' 'MKRSMTLSLSEDIDDFLNAYACERGITKAEAIKGAFALLKIADDQKRKGDGSSLGLIRRMPDDSLEVVGLVTGA' A
#
# COMPACT_ATOMS: atom_id res chain seq x y z
N MET A 1 19.10 -13.07 4.61
CA MET A 1 18.48 -13.63 5.83
C MET A 1 16.98 -13.32 5.79
N LYS A 2 16.10 -14.33 5.90
CA LYS A 2 14.63 -14.10 5.96
C LYS A 2 14.24 -13.82 7.42
N ARG A 3 13.32 -12.88 7.65
CA ARG A 3 12.74 -12.56 8.98
C ARG A 3 11.24 -12.83 8.93
N SER A 4 10.67 -13.34 10.01
CA SER A 4 9.23 -13.60 10.17
C SER A 4 8.61 -12.64 11.19
N MET A 5 7.33 -12.36 11.04
CA MET A 5 6.51 -11.68 12.03
C MET A 5 5.17 -12.39 12.17
N THR A 6 4.57 -12.29 13.34
CA THR A 6 3.19 -12.72 13.62
C THR A 6 2.38 -11.48 13.96
N LEU A 7 1.15 -11.38 13.44
CA LEU A 7 0.27 -10.23 13.63
C LEU A 7 -1.09 -10.74 14.11
N SER A 8 -1.66 -10.08 15.12
CA SER A 8 -3.08 -10.21 15.46
C SER A 8 -3.83 -9.09 14.75
N LEU A 9 -4.82 -9.45 13.94
CA LEU A 9 -5.65 -8.52 13.17
C LEU A 9 -7.07 -8.54 13.73
N SER A 10 -7.80 -7.45 13.57
CA SER A 10 -9.25 -7.48 13.76
C SER A 10 -9.90 -8.37 12.70
N GLU A 11 -11.06 -8.94 13.01
CA GLU A 11 -11.82 -9.80 12.09
C GLU A 11 -12.06 -9.09 10.75
N ASP A 12 -12.54 -7.84 10.77
CA ASP A 12 -12.79 -7.04 9.57
C ASP A 12 -11.57 -6.92 8.63
N ILE A 13 -10.36 -6.81 9.19
CA ILE A 13 -9.13 -6.68 8.40
C ILE A 13 -8.71 -8.05 7.85
N ASP A 14 -8.85 -9.12 8.63
CA ASP A 14 -8.54 -10.46 8.15
C ASP A 14 -9.50 -10.87 7.01
N ASP A 15 -10.79 -10.57 7.14
CA ASP A 15 -11.80 -10.84 6.13
C ASP A 15 -11.53 -10.07 4.83
N PHE A 16 -11.20 -8.79 4.94
CA PHE A 16 -10.76 -8.00 3.79
C PHE A 16 -9.54 -8.62 3.10
N LEU A 17 -8.52 -9.01 3.86
CA LEU A 17 -7.30 -9.61 3.31
C LEU A 17 -7.57 -10.97 2.68
N ASN A 18 -8.48 -11.78 3.26
CA ASN A 18 -8.91 -13.06 2.69
C ASN A 18 -9.58 -12.86 1.34
N ALA A 19 -10.55 -11.93 1.24
CA ALA A 19 -11.25 -11.62 0.00
C ALA A 19 -10.29 -11.08 -1.07
N TYR A 20 -9.48 -10.07 -0.72
CA TYR A 20 -8.50 -9.48 -1.62
C TYR A 20 -7.49 -10.50 -2.16
N ALA A 21 -6.97 -11.36 -1.29
CA ALA A 21 -6.02 -12.39 -1.66
C ALA A 21 -6.64 -13.42 -2.62
N CYS A 22 -7.89 -13.83 -2.35
CA CYS A 22 -8.66 -14.74 -3.21
C CYS A 22 -8.89 -14.15 -4.61
N GLU A 23 -9.41 -12.92 -4.69
CA GLU A 23 -9.68 -12.24 -5.97
C GLU A 23 -8.42 -12.07 -6.83
N ARG A 24 -7.27 -11.88 -6.19
CA ARG A 24 -5.98 -11.64 -6.85
C ARG A 24 -5.19 -12.93 -7.11
N GLY A 25 -5.63 -14.08 -6.60
CA GLY A 25 -4.89 -15.35 -6.69
C GLY A 25 -3.54 -15.34 -5.96
N ILE A 26 -3.45 -14.62 -4.84
CA ILE A 26 -2.23 -14.48 -4.02
C ILE A 26 -2.48 -14.94 -2.57
N THR A 27 -1.44 -14.98 -1.75
CA THR A 27 -1.56 -15.21 -0.31
C THR A 27 -1.80 -13.91 0.47
N LYS A 28 -2.41 -14.00 1.66
CA LYS A 28 -2.50 -12.86 2.61
C LYS A 28 -1.12 -12.24 2.90
N ALA A 29 -0.09 -13.08 3.03
CA ALA A 29 1.26 -12.63 3.26
C ALA A 29 1.80 -11.77 2.10
N GLU A 30 1.43 -12.07 0.85
CA GLU A 30 1.80 -11.24 -0.31
C GLU A 30 1.04 -9.91 -0.32
N ALA A 31 -0.26 -9.92 0.02
CA ALA A 31 -1.03 -8.69 0.18
C ALA A 31 -0.41 -7.76 1.25
N ILE A 32 -0.09 -8.32 2.43
CA ILE A 32 0.54 -7.58 3.53
C ILE A 32 1.94 -7.06 3.14
N LYS A 33 2.73 -7.84 2.40
CA LYS A 33 4.02 -7.35 1.86
C LYS A 33 3.83 -6.13 0.96
N GLY A 34 2.78 -6.11 0.14
CA GLY A 34 2.41 -4.95 -0.67
C GLY A 34 2.12 -3.71 0.18
N ALA A 35 1.32 -3.86 1.24
CA ALA A 35 1.04 -2.78 2.18
C ALA A 35 2.32 -2.25 2.86
N PHE A 36 3.22 -3.13 3.32
CA PHE A 36 4.50 -2.73 3.90
C PHE A 36 5.44 -2.06 2.90
N ALA A 37 5.42 -2.47 1.63
CA ALA A 37 6.21 -1.82 0.59
C ALA A 37 5.75 -0.37 0.35
N LEU A 38 4.43 -0.15 0.31
CA LEU A 38 3.86 1.20 0.21
C LEU A 38 4.23 2.07 1.41
N LEU A 39 4.16 1.52 2.63
CA LEU A 39 4.61 2.22 3.84
C LEU A 39 6.09 2.62 3.75
N LYS A 40 6.96 1.70 3.32
CA LYS A 40 8.39 1.99 3.14
C LYS A 40 8.62 3.10 2.12
N ILE A 41 7.94 3.06 0.98
CA ILE A 41 8.05 4.09 -0.06
C ILE A 41 7.64 5.46 0.49
N ALA A 42 6.55 5.51 1.27
CA ALA A 42 6.07 6.72 1.90
C ALA A 42 7.09 7.32 2.89
N ASP A 43 7.68 6.48 3.74
CA ASP A 43 8.71 6.88 4.70
C ASP A 43 9.99 7.34 4.01
N ASP A 44 10.50 6.57 3.04
CA ASP A 44 11.69 6.91 2.28
C ASP A 44 11.53 8.26 1.56
N GLN A 45 10.34 8.53 1.02
CA GLN A 45 10.03 9.82 0.39
C GLN A 45 10.04 10.96 1.41
N LYS A 46 9.35 10.81 2.55
CA LYS A 46 9.32 11.82 3.62
C LYS A 46 10.73 12.15 4.12
N ARG A 47 11.57 11.13 4.27
CA ARG A 47 12.96 11.27 4.73
C ARG A 47 13.87 12.04 3.79
N LYS A 48 13.52 12.22 2.51
CA LYS A 48 14.32 13.04 1.58
C LYS A 48 14.38 14.51 2.02
N GLY A 49 13.29 15.02 2.61
CA GLY A 49 13.24 16.39 3.15
C GLY A 49 13.46 17.50 2.10
N ASP A 50 13.31 17.20 0.81
CA ASP A 50 13.54 18.12 -0.31
C ASP A 50 12.27 18.87 -0.77
N GLY A 51 11.18 18.71 -0.01
CA GLY A 51 9.87 19.29 -0.32
C GLY A 51 9.07 18.53 -1.40
N SER A 52 9.60 17.44 -1.95
CA SER A 52 8.90 16.62 -2.95
C SER A 52 7.96 15.60 -2.30
N SER A 53 6.93 15.16 -3.03
CA SER A 53 5.90 14.23 -2.54
C SER A 53 5.50 13.19 -3.59
N LEU A 54 4.92 12.08 -3.15
CA LEU A 54 4.37 11.03 -4.03
C LEU A 54 2.85 11.13 -4.05
N GLY A 55 2.28 11.27 -5.25
CA GLY A 55 0.84 11.29 -5.47
C GLY A 55 0.31 9.97 -6.04
N LEU A 56 -0.94 9.64 -5.72
CA LEU A 56 -1.73 8.64 -6.43
C LEU A 56 -2.48 9.35 -7.56
N ILE A 57 -2.26 8.88 -8.79
CA ILE A 57 -2.88 9.45 -9.99
C ILE A 57 -3.88 8.45 -10.54
N ARG A 58 -5.09 8.91 -10.83
CA ARG A 58 -6.11 8.16 -11.57
C ARG A 58 -6.14 8.68 -13.00
N ARG A 59 -6.09 7.77 -13.96
CA ARG A 59 -6.38 8.06 -15.36
C ARG A 59 -7.89 7.96 -15.58
N MET A 60 -8.46 8.99 -16.18
CA MET A 60 -9.88 9.08 -16.51
C MET A 60 -10.16 8.51 -17.92
N PRO A 61 -11.44 8.23 -18.27
CA PRO A 61 -11.78 7.71 -19.60
C PRO A 61 -11.42 8.64 -20.76
N ASP A 62 -11.28 9.94 -20.52
CA ASP A 62 -10.87 10.96 -21.49
C ASP A 62 -9.34 11.16 -21.53
N ASP A 63 -8.57 10.22 -20.97
CA ASP A 63 -7.12 10.25 -20.79
C ASP A 63 -6.57 11.38 -19.90
N SER A 64 -7.43 12.18 -19.27
CA SER A 64 -6.99 13.15 -18.27
C SER A 64 -6.46 12.44 -17.02
N LEU A 65 -5.55 13.13 -16.31
CA LEU A 65 -4.95 12.65 -15.07
C LEU A 65 -5.48 13.45 -13.89
N GLU A 66 -6.07 12.75 -12.92
CA GLU A 66 -6.56 13.33 -11.67
C GLU A 66 -5.66 12.89 -10.51
N VAL A 67 -5.21 13.84 -9.69
CA VAL A 67 -4.55 13.51 -8.42
C VAL A 67 -5.62 13.16 -7.41
N VAL A 68 -5.68 11.88 -7.02
CA VAL A 68 -6.73 11.36 -6.12
C VAL A 68 -6.26 11.18 -4.68
N GLY A 69 -4.96 11.35 -4.42
CA GLY A 69 -4.43 11.29 -3.08
C GLY A 69 -2.94 11.59 -3.01
N LEU A 70 -2.48 11.92 -1.80
CA LEU A 70 -1.07 12.11 -1.48
C LEU A 70 -0.62 10.98 -0.55
N VAL A 71 0.53 10.37 -0.85
CA VAL A 71 1.13 9.36 0.02
C VAL A 71 2.02 10.06 1.04
N THR A 72 1.52 10.20 2.27
CA THR A 72 2.28 10.77 3.40
C THR A 72 2.74 9.66 4.34
N GLY A 73 4.05 9.54 4.59
CA GLY A 73 4.58 8.67 5.63
C GLY A 73 4.24 9.17 7.04
N ALA A 74 4.01 8.25 7.98
CA ALA A 74 3.83 8.55 9.40
C ALA A 74 5.10 9.16 10.02
#